data_AF-A0A8J8BJZ8-F1
#
_entry.id   AF-A0A8J8BJZ8-F1
#
_cell.length_a   1.000
_cell.length_b   1.000
_cell.length_c   1.000
_cell.angle_alpha   90.00
_cell.angle_beta   90.00
_cell.angle_gamma   90.00
#
_symmetry.space_group_name_H-M   'P 1'
#
loop_
_entity.id
_entity.type
_entity.pdbx_description
1 polymer ?
#
loop_
_entity_poly.entity_id
_entity_poly.type
_entity_poly.pdbx_seq_one_letter_code
_entity_poly.pdbx_strand_id
1 'polypeptide(L)'
;MPSEAGTARHFPEPTIAKTRRVLWSLAALMLLAPAVAMLFTAEVRWDAADFLLFAAMLLVAGGLVELAVRISRHRVFVLGAMLIVGLAFLLFWAELAVGLIGG
;
A
#
# COMPACT_ATOMS: atom_id res chain seq x y z
N MET A 1 24.65 14.34 -45.31
CA MET A 1 24.94 13.26 -44.35
C MET A 1 23.73 13.07 -43.45
N PRO A 2 23.08 11.90 -43.42
CA PRO A 2 21.98 11.62 -42.50
C PRO A 2 22.49 10.97 -41.19
N SER A 3 21.68 11.11 -40.14
CA SER A 3 21.58 10.20 -38.99
C SER A 3 22.66 10.25 -37.89
N GLU A 4 22.57 11.26 -37.03
CA GLU A 4 22.72 11.05 -35.57
C GLU A 4 21.46 11.58 -34.88
N ALA A 5 20.31 11.02 -35.26
CA ALA A 5 19.10 11.14 -34.46
C ALA A 5 19.40 10.41 -33.14
N GLY A 6 19.83 11.19 -32.15
CA GLY A 6 20.01 10.74 -30.80
C GLY A 6 18.83 9.88 -30.41
N THR A 7 19.11 8.61 -30.18
CA THR A 7 18.24 7.62 -29.57
C THR A 7 17.96 8.14 -28.17
N ALA A 8 17.03 9.10 -28.09
CA ALA A 8 16.45 9.59 -26.87
C ALA A 8 15.82 8.37 -26.24
N ARG A 9 16.57 7.72 -25.34
CA ARG A 9 16.10 6.63 -24.53
C ARG A 9 14.82 7.14 -23.90
N HIS A 10 13.69 6.65 -24.40
CA HIS A 10 12.40 6.91 -23.83
C HIS A 10 12.41 6.15 -22.50
N PHE A 11 12.99 6.78 -21.48
CA PHE A 11 12.85 6.34 -20.12
C PHE A 11 11.35 6.48 -19.83
N PRO A 12 10.64 5.37 -19.60
CA PRO A 12 9.23 5.46 -19.27
C PRO A 12 9.16 6.27 -17.98
N GLU A 13 8.71 7.52 -18.07
CA GLU A 13 8.42 8.35 -16.91
C GLU A 13 7.39 7.56 -16.09
N PRO A 14 7.75 7.02 -14.90
CA PRO A 14 6.77 6.35 -14.07
C PRO A 14 5.81 7.44 -13.59
N THR A 15 4.72 7.61 -14.33
CA THR A 15 3.72 8.63 -14.02
C THR A 15 3.11 8.27 -12.68
N ILE A 16 3.17 9.21 -11.74
CA ILE A 16 2.68 9.06 -10.35
C ILE A 16 1.24 8.51 -10.30
N ALA A 17 0.43 8.82 -11.32
CA ALA A 17 -0.93 8.29 -11.48
C ALA A 17 -1.00 6.77 -11.67
N LYS A 18 0.01 6.13 -12.28
CA LYS A 18 0.08 4.67 -12.40
C LYS A 18 0.41 4.03 -11.05
N THR A 19 1.40 4.55 -10.34
CA THR A 19 1.81 4.06 -9.01
C THR A 19 0.67 4.18 -8.01
N ARG A 20 -0.05 5.31 -8.01
CA ARG A 20 -1.24 5.51 -7.17
C ARG A 20 -2.32 4.47 -7.42
N ARG A 21 -2.63 4.21 -8.70
CA ARG A 21 -3.65 3.21 -9.06
C ARG A 21 -3.28 1.83 -8.54
N VAL A 22 -2.03 1.41 -8.74
CA VAL A 22 -1.55 0.10 -8.25
C VAL A 22 -1.64 0.02 -6.73
N LEU A 23 -1.22 1.06 -6.01
CA LEU A 23 -1.26 1.12 -4.55
C LEU A 23 -2.70 0.96 -4.01
N TRP A 24 -3.64 1.74 -4.52
CA TRP A 24 -5.03 1.68 -4.04
C TRP A 24 -5.77 0.43 -4.50
N SER A 25 -5.46 -0.10 -5.69
CA SER A 25 -5.99 -1.40 -6.11
C SER A 25 -5.51 -2.54 -5.21
N LEU A 26 -4.23 -2.52 -4.80
CA LEU A 26 -3.70 -3.50 -3.86
C LEU A 26 -4.34 -3.36 -2.48
N ALA A 27 -4.50 -2.12 -1.98
CA ALA A 27 -5.17 -1.87 -0.71
C ALA A 27 -6.64 -2.37 -0.72
N ALA A 28 -7.38 -2.10 -1.80
CA ALA A 28 -8.76 -2.59 -1.95
C ALA A 28 -8.81 -4.12 -1.99
N LEU A 29 -7.90 -4.77 -2.73
CA LEU A 29 -7.83 -6.24 -2.78
C LEU A 29 -7.54 -6.83 -1.40
N MET A 30 -6.64 -6.21 -0.65
CA MET A 30 -6.26 -6.64 0.69
C MET A 30 -7.41 -6.48 1.69
N LEU A 31 -8.21 -5.41 1.59
CA LEU A 31 -9.43 -5.23 2.38
C LEU A 31 -10.52 -6.24 2.03
N LEU A 32 -10.62 -6.65 0.76
CA LEU A 32 -11.57 -7.66 0.31
C LEU A 32 -11.18 -9.09 0.69
N ALA A 33 -9.90 -9.35 0.92
CA ALA A 33 -9.41 -10.69 1.28
C ALA A 33 -10.17 -11.32 2.47
N PRO A 34 -10.35 -10.65 3.63
CA PRO A 34 -11.15 -11.21 4.73
C PRO A 34 -12.62 -11.39 4.36
N ALA A 35 -13.23 -10.46 3.60
CA ALA A 35 -14.62 -10.61 3.16
C ALA A 35 -14.81 -11.86 2.28
N VAL A 36 -13.86 -12.14 1.38
CA VAL A 36 -13.86 -13.35 0.56
C VAL A 36 -13.60 -14.59 1.42
N ALA A 37 -12.66 -14.53 2.37
CA ALA A 37 -12.36 -15.65 3.27
C ALA A 37 -13.57 -16.06 4.12
N MET A 38 -14.37 -15.10 4.60
CA MET A 38 -15.61 -15.34 5.34
C MET A 38 -16.67 -16.11 4.53
N LEU A 39 -16.56 -16.14 3.19
CA LEU A 39 -17.43 -16.96 2.35
C LEU A 39 -17.06 -18.46 2.38
N PHE A 40 -15.81 -18.78 2.72
CA PHE A 40 -15.27 -20.15 2.68
C PHE A 40 -15.11 -20.77 4.07
N THR A 41 -14.89 -19.96 5.11
CA THR A 41 -14.64 -20.45 6.47
C THR A 41 -15.33 -19.59 7.53
N ALA A 42 -15.81 -20.24 8.59
CA ALA A 42 -16.32 -19.59 9.79
C ALA A 42 -15.20 -19.24 10.80
N GLU A 43 -13.94 -19.58 10.51
CA GLU A 43 -12.79 -19.24 11.37
C GLU A 43 -12.40 -17.76 11.24
N VAL A 44 -12.58 -17.18 10.05
CA VAL A 44 -12.43 -15.73 9.85
C VAL A 44 -13.77 -15.10 10.17
N ARG A 45 -13.82 -14.29 11.22
CA ARG A 45 -15.04 -13.59 11.64
C ARG A 45 -14.74 -12.12 11.92
N TRP A 46 -14.69 -11.34 10.86
CA TRP A 46 -14.55 -9.90 10.97
C TRP A 46 -15.90 -9.24 11.09
N ASP A 47 -16.05 -8.34 12.05
CA ASP A 47 -17.22 -7.47 12.14
C ASP A 47 -17.02 -6.19 11.31
N ALA A 48 -18.02 -5.31 11.31
CA ALA A 48 -17.93 -4.05 10.59
C ALA A 48 -16.82 -3.12 11.13
N ALA A 49 -16.51 -3.20 12.42
CA ALA A 49 -15.47 -2.40 13.06
C ALA A 49 -14.07 -2.88 12.64
N ASP A 50 -13.86 -4.19 12.49
CA ASP A 50 -12.62 -4.77 11.97
C ASP A 50 -12.33 -4.30 10.55
N PHE A 51 -13.36 -4.34 9.68
CA PHE A 51 -13.24 -3.80 8.32
C PHE A 51 -12.93 -2.31 8.32
N LEU A 52 -13.58 -1.53 9.18
CA LEU A 52 -13.35 -0.09 9.27
C LEU A 52 -11.94 0.22 9.76
N LEU A 53 -11.47 -0.48 10.80
CA LEU A 53 -10.14 -0.32 11.36
C LEU A 53 -9.07 -0.69 10.32
N PHE A 54 -9.23 -1.83 9.65
CA PHE A 54 -8.29 -2.27 8.63
C PHE A 54 -8.28 -1.32 7.42
N ALA A 55 -9.45 -0.83 6.99
CA ALA A 55 -9.55 0.19 5.94
C ALA A 55 -8.85 1.50 6.36
N ALA A 56 -9.02 1.95 7.59
CA ALA A 56 -8.34 3.13 8.13
C ALA A 56 -6.81 2.95 8.15
N MET A 57 -6.33 1.77 8.58
CA MET A 57 -4.89 1.45 8.56
C MET A 57 -4.32 1.49 7.14
N LEU A 58 -5.03 0.92 6.16
CA LEU A 58 -4.62 0.93 4.75
C LEU A 58 -4.63 2.35 4.17
N LEU A 59 -5.63 3.17 4.52
CA LEU A 59 -5.70 4.58 4.10
C LEU A 59 -4.52 5.39 4.65
N VAL A 60 -4.18 5.22 5.93
CA VAL A 60 -3.03 5.90 6.55
C VAL A 60 -1.73 5.45 5.91
N ALA A 61 -1.50 4.14 5.78
CA ALA A 61 -0.28 3.60 5.16
C ALA A 61 -0.13 4.06 3.70
N GLY A 62 -1.18 3.92 2.89
CA GLY A 62 -1.19 4.36 1.51
C GLY A 62 -0.98 5.87 1.36
N GLY A 63 -1.61 6.67 2.22
CA GLY A 63 -1.45 8.12 2.27
C GLY A 63 -0.02 8.55 2.62
N LEU A 64 0.62 7.89 3.58
CA LEU A 64 2.02 8.16 3.95
C LEU A 64 3.00 7.82 2.82
N VAL A 65 2.78 6.71 2.11
CA VAL A 65 3.58 6.34 0.93
C VAL A 65 3.40 7.36 -0.20
N GLU A 66 2.17 7.78 -0.47
CA GLU A 66 1.92 8.85 -1.45
C GLU A 66 2.61 10.16 -1.05
N LEU A 67 2.54 10.52 0.23
CA LEU A 67 3.17 11.73 0.75
C LEU A 67 4.70 11.68 0.57
N ALA A 68 5.32 10.54 0.88
CA ALA A 68 6.76 10.34 0.68
C ALA A 68 7.17 10.52 -0.79
N VAL A 69 6.40 9.97 -1.73
CA VAL A 69 6.61 10.13 -3.18
C VAL A 69 6.39 11.58 -3.64
N ARG A 70 5.45 12.31 -3.02
CA ARG A 70 5.17 13.72 -3.35
C ARG A 70 6.26 14.66 -2.84
N ILE A 71 6.80 14.41 -1.64
CA ILE A 71 7.78 15.29 -1.00
C ILE A 71 9.19 15.06 -1.55
N SER A 72 9.53 13.85 -1.97
CA SER A 72 10.88 13.51 -2.42
C SER A 72 10.89 12.65 -3.68
N ARG A 73 11.75 13.03 -4.64
CA ARG A 73 12.05 12.21 -5.82
C ARG A 73 13.23 11.25 -5.59
N HIS A 74 13.89 11.32 -4.44
CA HIS A 74 15.06 10.48 -4.15
C HIS A 74 14.62 9.04 -3.85
N ARG A 75 15.03 8.10 -4.69
CA ARG A 75 14.57 6.70 -4.61
C ARG A 75 14.87 6.06 -3.26
N VAL A 76 16.04 6.33 -2.68
CA VAL A 76 16.41 5.77 -1.36
C VAL A 76 15.50 6.29 -0.25
N PHE A 77 15.09 7.57 -0.33
CA PHE A 77 14.17 8.14 0.67
C PHE A 77 12.79 7.48 0.58
N VAL A 78 12.25 7.35 -0.64
CA VAL A 78 10.94 6.73 -0.86
C VAL A 78 10.97 5.25 -0.44
N LEU A 79 12.02 4.50 -0.77
CA LEU A 79 12.18 3.11 -0.34
C LEU A 79 12.26 3.00 1.19
N GLY A 80 13.03 3.87 1.85
CA GLY A 80 13.10 3.92 3.31
C GLY A 80 11.75 4.22 3.96
N ALA A 81 11.01 5.20 3.42
CA ALA A 81 9.68 5.53 3.90
C ALA A 81 8.69 4.36 3.72
N MET A 82 8.69 3.70 2.56
CA MET A 82 7.85 2.51 2.33
C MET A 82 8.19 1.38 3.29
N LEU A 83 9.48 1.15 3.57
CA LEU A 83 9.90 0.13 4.53
C LEU A 83 9.41 0.46 5.94
N ILE A 84 9.60 1.69 6.41
CA ILE A 84 9.17 2.13 7.76
C ILE A 84 7.65 2.04 7.89
N VAL A 85 6.91 2.58 6.91
CA VAL A 85 5.44 2.53 6.91
C VAL A 85 4.94 1.08 6.86
N GLY A 86 5.56 0.23 6.03
CA GLY A 86 5.22 -1.19 5.94
C GLY A 86 5.48 -1.93 7.25
N LEU A 87 6.65 -1.73 7.86
CA LEU A 87 6.98 -2.32 9.16
C LEU A 87 6.02 -1.86 10.26
N ALA A 88 5.74 -0.56 10.34
CA ALA A 88 4.78 -0.02 11.31
C ALA A 88 3.37 -0.62 11.08
N PHE A 89 2.92 -0.69 9.83
CA PHE A 89 1.65 -1.33 9.49
C PHE A 89 1.59 -2.79 9.93
N LEU A 90 2.62 -3.59 9.62
CA LEU A 90 2.68 -5.00 10.00
C LEU A 90 2.70 -5.17 11.52
N LEU A 91 3.45 -4.33 12.23
CA LEU A 91 3.51 -4.34 13.69
C LEU A 91 2.13 -4.05 14.28
N PHE A 92 1.50 -2.93 13.92
CA PHE A 92 0.16 -2.59 14.39
C PHE A 92 -0.86 -3.67 14.06
N TRP A 93 -0.79 -4.24 12.85
CA TRP A 93 -1.70 -5.30 12.44
C TRP A 93 -1.50 -6.59 13.26
N ALA A 94 -0.25 -6.97 13.54
CA ALA A 94 0.05 -8.13 14.38
C ALA A 94 -0.43 -7.93 15.82
N GLU A 95 -0.21 -6.76 16.42
CA GLU A 95 -0.68 -6.41 17.76
C GLU A 95 -2.21 -6.52 17.88
N LEU A 96 -2.93 -6.05 16.85
CA LEU A 96 -4.38 -6.15 16.75
C LEU A 96 -4.84 -7.61 16.55
N ALA A 97 -4.16 -8.37 15.69
CA ALA A 97 -4.50 -9.76 15.40
C ALA A 97 -4.28 -10.70 16.60
N VAL A 98 -3.28 -10.41 17.44
CA VAL A 98 -3.00 -11.18 18.67
C VAL A 98 -3.97 -10.82 19.80
N GLY A 99 -4.75 -9.74 19.66
CA GLY A 99 -5.76 -9.34 20.64
C GLY A 99 -5.21 -8.50 21.80
N LEU A 100 -3.99 -7.96 21.71
CA LEU A 100 -3.38 -7.17 22.79
C LEU A 100 -4.12 -5.84 23.07
N ILE A 101 -4.93 -5.36 22.12
CA ILE A 101 -5.73 -4.13 22.23
C ILE A 101 -7.26 -4.41 22.20
N GLY A 102 -7.68 -5.65 21.93
CA GLY A 102 -9.10 -6.02 21.74
C GLY A 102 -9.59 -7.20 22.57
N GLY A 103 -8.79 -7.70 23.52
CA GLY A 103 -9.18 -8.73 24.50
C GLY A 103 -9.98 -8.18 25.68
#